data_AF-A0A8J6S8C9-F1
#
_entry.id   AF-A0A8J6S8C9-F1
#
_cell.length_a   1.000
_cell.length_b   1.000
_cell.length_c   1.000
_cell.angle_alpha   90.00
_cell.angle_beta   90.00
_cell.angle_gamma   90.00
#
_symmetry.space_group_name_H-M   'P 1'
#
loop_
_entity.id
_entity.type
_entity.pdbx_description
1 polymer ?
#
loop_
_entity_poly.entity_id
_entity_poly.type
_entity_poly.pdbx_seq_one_letter_code
_entity_poly.pdbx_strand_id
1 'polypeptide(L)'
;MCLLYIVNVQRQFTLRLSMIEQMDLNKLALEEYRILAEVRSIGKLIEEKHAELQRRGIFDRYGRVYNRYAALAVQGDLEALKRALFLRWFEVAEPSFLTGITELDGDKSWYVLEYLDRLASTNKLDKELRWMLPHYYAVADYFFDLIFEDGLPALRQFLAEKKNMTFPCEELLSSTLEGRGQMADYWQSLRQHCEEVV
;
A
#
# COMPACT_ATOMS: atom_id res chain seq x y z
N MET A 1 -4.24 27.58 -36.92
CA MET A 1 -3.16 26.57 -36.78
C MET A 1 -2.43 26.61 -35.43
N CYS A 2 -2.28 27.76 -34.74
CA CYS A 2 -1.52 27.84 -33.47
C CYS A 2 -2.13 27.06 -32.28
N LEU A 3 -3.46 27.05 -32.12
CA LEU A 3 -4.13 26.44 -30.96
C LEU A 3 -3.98 24.91 -30.88
N LEU A 4 -4.00 24.21 -32.02
CA LEU A 4 -3.83 22.76 -32.07
C LEU A 4 -2.40 22.33 -31.72
N TYR A 5 -1.40 23.16 -32.00
CA TYR A 5 0.00 22.86 -31.68
C TYR A 5 0.28 22.97 -30.17
N ILE A 6 -0.28 24.00 -29.50
CA ILE A 6 -0.12 24.23 -28.07
C ILE A 6 -0.78 23.11 -27.24
N VAL A 7 -1.99 22.68 -27.63
CA VAL A 7 -2.69 21.57 -26.96
C VAL A 7 -1.92 20.25 -27.11
N ASN A 8 -1.30 20.02 -28.28
CA ASN A 8 -0.55 18.79 -28.53
C ASN A 8 0.79 18.75 -27.78
N VAL A 9 1.47 19.90 -27.65
CA VAL A 9 2.70 20.03 -26.85
C VAL A 9 2.39 19.87 -25.35
N GLN A 10 1.32 20.48 -24.83
CA GLN A 10 0.90 20.28 -23.44
C GLN A 10 0.56 18.81 -23.17
N ARG A 11 -0.17 18.14 -24.07
CA ARG A 11 -0.52 16.73 -23.92
C ARG A 11 0.70 15.80 -23.96
N GLN A 12 1.68 16.07 -24.82
CA GLN A 12 2.94 15.33 -24.85
C GLN A 12 3.82 15.61 -23.61
N PHE A 13 3.77 16.82 -23.05
CA PHE A 13 4.44 17.15 -21.80
C PHE A 13 3.80 16.44 -20.60
N THR A 14 2.46 16.40 -20.52
CA THR A 14 1.73 15.66 -19.48
C THR A 14 1.99 14.16 -19.59
N LEU A 15 2.05 13.60 -20.80
CA LEU A 15 2.38 12.19 -21.03
C LEU A 15 3.84 11.85 -20.71
N ARG A 16 4.78 12.78 -20.91
CA ARG A 16 6.19 12.63 -20.49
C ARG A 16 6.36 12.78 -18.99
N LEU A 17 5.62 13.68 -18.33
CA LEU A 17 5.60 13.77 -16.86
C LEU A 17 5.00 12.50 -16.24
N SER A 18 3.90 11.96 -16.77
CA SER A 18 3.33 10.68 -16.30
C SER A 18 4.26 9.49 -16.55
N MET A 19 5.08 9.51 -17.61
CA MET A 19 6.10 8.48 -17.88
C MET A 19 7.36 8.62 -17.02
N ILE A 20 7.71 9.84 -16.55
CA ILE A 20 8.85 10.07 -15.66
C ILE A 20 8.46 9.77 -14.20
N GLU A 21 7.21 10.02 -13.79
CA GLU A 21 6.64 9.59 -12.51
C GLU A 21 6.50 8.07 -12.38
N GLN A 22 6.24 7.36 -13.49
CA GLN A 22 6.26 5.89 -13.54
C GLN A 22 7.64 5.26 -13.25
N MET A 23 8.70 6.08 -13.18
CA MET A 23 10.05 5.63 -12.89
C MET A 23 10.40 5.57 -11.39
N ASP A 24 9.46 5.87 -10.47
CA ASP A 24 9.63 5.70 -9.02
C ASP A 24 8.86 4.45 -8.51
N LEU A 25 7.55 4.36 -8.72
CA LEU A 25 6.72 3.28 -8.16
C LEU A 25 7.04 1.87 -8.69
N ASN A 26 7.33 1.73 -9.98
CA ASN A 26 7.67 0.43 -10.57
C ASN A 26 9.02 -0.10 -10.05
N LYS A 27 9.97 0.81 -9.77
CA LYS A 27 11.27 0.43 -9.20
C LYS A 27 11.13 0.04 -7.74
N LEU A 28 10.31 0.75 -6.98
CA LEU A 28 9.99 0.41 -5.61
C LEU A 28 9.33 -0.98 -5.54
N ALA A 29 8.32 -1.25 -6.37
CA ALA A 29 7.70 -2.57 -6.45
C ALA A 29 8.68 -3.67 -6.86
N LEU A 30 9.57 -3.40 -7.82
CA LEU A 30 10.60 -4.35 -8.21
C LEU A 30 11.58 -4.64 -7.07
N GLU A 31 11.90 -3.64 -6.26
CA GLU A 31 12.72 -3.82 -5.07
C GLU A 31 12.00 -4.65 -4.00
N GLU A 32 10.70 -4.43 -3.76
CA GLU A 32 9.88 -5.29 -2.90
C GLU A 32 9.96 -6.75 -3.35
N TYR A 33 9.77 -7.03 -4.64
CA TYR A 33 9.86 -8.39 -5.16
C TYR A 33 11.23 -9.03 -4.94
N ARG A 34 12.32 -8.28 -5.12
CA ARG A 34 13.67 -8.77 -4.84
C ARG A 34 13.85 -9.10 -3.36
N ILE A 35 13.46 -8.17 -2.48
CA ILE A 35 13.58 -8.38 -1.04
C ILE A 35 12.75 -9.59 -0.61
N LEU A 36 11.50 -9.72 -1.09
CA LEU A 36 10.63 -10.84 -0.77
C LEU A 36 11.17 -12.18 -1.29
N ALA A 37 11.76 -12.20 -2.48
CA ALA A 37 12.43 -13.39 -3.01
C ALA A 37 13.60 -13.82 -2.10
N GLU A 38 14.38 -12.86 -1.60
CA GLU A 38 15.44 -13.12 -0.63
C GLU A 38 14.87 -13.67 0.69
N VAL A 39 13.80 -13.06 1.23
CA VAL A 39 13.10 -13.53 2.44
C VAL A 39 12.63 -14.98 2.27
N ARG A 40 12.02 -15.31 1.13
CA ARG A 40 11.52 -16.65 0.80
C ARG A 40 12.66 -17.67 0.61
N SER A 41 13.85 -17.22 0.19
CA SER A 41 15.02 -18.09 -0.01
C SER A 41 15.70 -18.54 1.30
N ILE A 42 15.40 -17.90 2.43
CA ILE A 42 16.01 -18.23 3.72
C ILE A 42 15.29 -19.46 4.31
N GLY A 43 15.86 -20.65 4.07
CA GLY A 43 15.41 -21.92 4.63
C GLY A 43 15.93 -22.17 6.06
N LYS A 44 15.60 -21.29 7.01
CA LYS A 44 15.93 -21.42 8.44
C LYS A 44 14.67 -21.54 9.30
N LEU A 45 14.85 -21.95 10.56
CA LEU A 45 13.79 -21.88 11.58
C LEU A 45 13.38 -20.42 11.84
N ILE A 46 12.20 -20.22 12.43
CA ILE A 46 11.56 -18.89 12.56
C ILE A 46 12.49 -17.87 13.26
N GLU A 47 13.04 -18.25 14.40
CA GLU A 47 13.88 -17.40 15.25
C GLU A 47 15.21 -17.06 14.56
N GLU A 48 15.81 -18.05 13.89
CA GLU A 48 17.04 -17.88 13.13
C GLU A 48 16.81 -17.03 11.86
N LYS A 49 15.60 -17.09 11.31
CA LYS A 49 15.20 -16.33 10.13
C LYS A 49 15.12 -14.84 10.46
N HIS A 50 14.55 -14.45 11.59
CA HIS A 50 14.50 -13.04 11.99
C HIS A 50 15.90 -12.43 12.13
N ALA A 51 16.80 -13.09 12.87
CA ALA A 51 18.18 -12.63 13.02
C ALA A 51 18.93 -12.58 11.68
N GLU A 52 18.66 -13.53 10.78
CA GLU A 52 19.24 -13.53 9.43
C GLU A 52 18.72 -12.38 8.56
N LEU A 53 17.43 -12.05 8.64
CA LEU A 53 16.83 -10.92 7.92
C LEU A 53 17.47 -9.61 8.37
N GLN A 54 17.64 -9.43 9.69
CA GLN A 54 18.33 -8.27 10.25
C GLN A 54 19.79 -8.21 9.77
N ARG A 55 20.53 -9.32 9.86
CA ARG A 55 21.93 -9.42 9.42
C ARG A 55 22.12 -9.11 7.93
N ARG A 56 21.14 -9.44 7.09
CA ARG A 56 21.13 -9.14 5.66
C ARG A 56 20.64 -7.72 5.33
N GLY A 57 20.23 -6.93 6.32
CA GLY A 57 19.69 -5.59 6.14
C GLY A 57 18.37 -5.58 5.37
N ILE A 58 17.59 -6.65 5.47
CA ILE A 58 16.29 -6.78 4.78
C ILE A 58 15.30 -5.74 5.32
N PHE A 59 15.24 -5.58 6.63
CA PHE A 59 14.37 -4.61 7.30
C PHE A 59 14.70 -3.18 6.86
N ASP A 60 15.97 -2.78 6.89
CA ASP A 60 16.40 -1.46 6.42
C ASP A 60 16.06 -1.21 4.94
N ARG A 61 16.16 -2.25 4.10
CA ARG A 61 15.79 -2.15 2.68
C ARG A 61 14.29 -1.91 2.53
N TYR A 62 13.46 -2.65 3.26
CA TYR A 62 12.01 -2.42 3.27
C TYR A 62 11.65 -1.04 3.82
N GLY A 63 12.29 -0.59 4.90
CA GLY A 63 12.12 0.75 5.45
C GLY A 63 12.42 1.85 4.43
N ARG A 64 13.46 1.68 3.59
CA ARG A 64 13.76 2.62 2.50
C ARG A 64 12.67 2.62 1.41
N VAL A 65 12.14 1.46 1.04
CA VAL A 65 11.03 1.36 0.08
C VAL A 65 9.80 2.08 0.63
N TYR A 66 9.43 1.77 1.87
CA TYR A 66 8.31 2.38 2.57
C TYR A 66 8.43 3.91 2.65
N ASN A 67 9.59 4.42 3.08
CA ASN A 67 9.83 5.86 3.21
C ASN A 67 9.69 6.60 1.88
N ARG A 68 10.00 5.94 0.76
CA ARG A 68 9.77 6.50 -0.59
C ARG A 68 8.30 6.53 -0.95
N TYR A 69 7.55 5.45 -0.71
CA TYR A 69 6.10 5.46 -0.90
C TYR A 69 5.42 6.52 -0.02
N ALA A 70 5.77 6.60 1.26
CA ALA A 70 5.23 7.61 2.16
C ALA A 70 5.53 9.04 1.67
N ALA A 71 6.74 9.31 1.19
CA ALA A 71 7.11 10.61 0.65
C ALA A 71 6.32 11.00 -0.60
N LEU A 72 6.04 10.06 -1.50
CA LEU A 72 5.21 10.28 -2.68
C LEU A 72 3.73 10.44 -2.31
N ALA A 73 3.26 9.65 -1.36
CA ALA A 73 1.89 9.69 -0.87
C ALA A 73 1.53 11.09 -0.33
N VAL A 74 2.39 11.67 0.51
CA VAL A 74 2.15 13.02 1.06
C VAL A 74 2.26 14.13 0.01
N GLN A 75 2.87 13.85 -1.14
CA GLN A 75 2.88 14.75 -2.31
C GLN A 75 1.61 14.61 -3.17
N GLY A 76 0.74 13.67 -2.84
CA GLY A 76 -0.56 13.47 -3.50
C GLY A 76 -0.61 12.27 -4.45
N ASP A 77 0.41 11.42 -4.50
CA ASP A 77 0.37 10.19 -5.29
C ASP A 77 -0.52 9.14 -4.58
N LEU A 78 -1.71 8.90 -5.14
CA LEU A 78 -2.68 7.96 -4.58
C LEU A 78 -2.24 6.49 -4.67
N GLU A 79 -1.44 6.13 -5.67
CA GLU A 79 -0.94 4.76 -5.79
C GLU A 79 0.16 4.51 -4.75
N ALA A 80 1.05 5.48 -4.53
CA ALA A 80 2.01 5.45 -3.44
C ALA A 80 1.32 5.39 -2.07
N LEU A 81 0.22 6.13 -1.89
CA LEU A 81 -0.59 6.10 -0.66
C LEU A 81 -1.13 4.69 -0.38
N LYS A 82 -1.74 4.04 -1.38
CA LYS A 82 -2.27 2.67 -1.24
C LYS A 82 -1.16 1.68 -0.85
N ARG A 83 0.01 1.78 -1.49
CA ARG A 83 1.15 0.89 -1.21
C ARG A 83 1.78 1.16 0.16
N ALA A 84 1.95 2.42 0.56
CA ALA A 84 2.43 2.78 1.89
C ALA A 84 1.47 2.28 2.98
N LEU A 85 0.16 2.52 2.80
CA LEU A 85 -0.87 2.04 3.71
C LEU A 85 -0.85 0.52 3.80
N PHE A 86 -0.78 -0.19 2.67
CA PHE A 86 -0.68 -1.64 2.64
C PHE A 86 0.53 -2.12 3.43
N LEU A 87 1.74 -1.61 3.18
CA LEU A 87 2.95 -2.08 3.87
C LEU A 87 2.87 -1.85 5.38
N ARG A 88 2.34 -0.70 5.81
CA ARG A 88 2.18 -0.42 7.24
C ARG A 88 1.15 -1.33 7.90
N TRP A 89 0.01 -1.56 7.25
CA TRP A 89 -0.98 -2.51 7.73
C TRP A 89 -0.43 -3.95 7.74
N PHE A 90 0.32 -4.34 6.70
CA PHE A 90 0.83 -5.69 6.51
C PHE A 90 1.98 -6.04 7.47
N GLU A 91 2.78 -5.06 7.87
CA GLU A 91 3.75 -5.20 8.98
C GLU A 91 3.08 -5.68 10.27
N VAL A 92 1.85 -5.23 10.52
CA VAL A 92 1.10 -5.53 11.73
C VAL A 92 0.31 -6.83 11.55
N ALA A 93 -0.33 -7.00 10.38
CA ALA A 93 -1.14 -8.15 10.07
C ALA A 93 -0.35 -9.46 9.90
N GLU A 94 0.91 -9.39 9.46
CA GLU A 94 1.71 -10.58 9.15
C GLU A 94 3.09 -10.59 9.82
N PRO A 95 3.60 -11.76 10.25
CA PRO A 95 4.92 -11.86 10.86
C PRO A 95 6.07 -11.46 9.93
N SER A 96 7.02 -10.69 10.46
CA SER A 96 8.19 -10.18 9.71
C SER A 96 9.07 -11.28 9.10
N PHE A 97 9.07 -12.49 9.65
CA PHE A 97 9.82 -13.63 9.09
C PHE A 97 9.21 -14.16 7.78
N LEU A 98 7.95 -13.82 7.47
CA LEU A 98 7.29 -14.15 6.20
C LEU A 98 7.42 -13.01 5.18
N THR A 99 7.26 -11.78 5.63
CA THR A 99 7.13 -10.59 4.76
C THR A 99 8.44 -9.84 4.57
N GLY A 100 9.36 -9.95 5.53
CA GLY A 100 10.56 -9.12 5.62
C GLY A 100 10.28 -7.68 6.08
N ILE A 101 9.06 -7.36 6.51
CA ILE A 101 8.65 -6.01 6.92
C ILE A 101 8.67 -5.94 8.45
N THR A 102 9.38 -4.95 9.01
CA THR A 102 9.36 -4.63 10.44
C THR A 102 9.96 -3.23 10.66
N GLU A 103 9.62 -2.62 11.79
CA GLU A 103 10.13 -1.34 12.26
C GLU A 103 10.02 -0.23 11.20
N LEU A 104 8.88 -0.15 10.51
CA LEU A 104 8.62 0.95 9.59
C LEU A 104 8.56 2.28 10.35
N ASP A 105 9.00 3.35 9.67
CA ASP A 105 9.12 4.68 10.25
C ASP A 105 7.75 5.19 10.75
N GLY A 106 7.64 5.36 12.07
CA GLY A 106 6.39 5.75 12.73
C GLY A 106 5.93 7.16 12.37
N ASP A 107 6.86 8.11 12.23
CA ASP A 107 6.55 9.50 11.85
C ASP A 107 6.00 9.53 10.41
N LYS A 108 6.62 8.76 9.51
CA LYS A 108 6.13 8.62 8.13
C LYS A 108 4.78 7.92 8.07
N SER A 109 4.57 6.91 8.91
CA SER A 109 3.29 6.24 9.07
C SER A 109 2.19 7.20 9.49
N TRP A 110 2.48 8.06 10.44
CA TRP A 110 1.53 9.07 10.88
C TRP A 110 1.16 10.04 9.75
N TYR A 111 2.12 10.56 8.99
CA TYR A 111 1.81 11.45 7.87
C TYR A 111 0.97 10.79 6.76
N VAL A 112 1.19 9.50 6.50
CA VAL A 112 0.36 8.72 5.56
C VAL A 112 -1.08 8.62 6.08
N LEU A 113 -1.27 8.34 7.36
CA LEU A 113 -2.58 8.22 7.99
C LEU A 113 -3.31 9.56 8.09
N GLU A 114 -2.63 10.65 8.45
CA GLU A 114 -3.21 12.00 8.44
C GLU A 114 -3.65 12.42 7.03
N TYR A 115 -2.85 12.08 6.00
CA TYR A 115 -3.24 12.35 4.62
C TYR A 115 -4.48 11.56 4.22
N LEU A 116 -4.56 10.29 4.64
CA LEU A 116 -5.72 9.44 4.42
C LEU A 116 -6.98 9.98 5.12
N ASP A 117 -6.87 10.41 6.38
CA ASP A 117 -7.96 11.04 7.14
C ASP A 117 -8.46 12.33 6.46
N ARG A 118 -7.53 13.14 5.92
CA ARG A 118 -7.89 14.32 5.13
C ARG A 118 -8.67 13.95 3.87
N LEU A 119 -8.30 12.88 3.17
CA LEU A 119 -9.06 12.39 2.03
C LEU A 119 -10.45 11.89 2.45
N ALA A 120 -10.55 11.21 3.59
CA ALA A 120 -11.84 10.77 4.15
C ALA A 120 -12.74 11.97 4.50
N SER A 121 -12.22 12.97 5.21
CA SER A 121 -12.97 14.17 5.63
C SER A 121 -13.50 15.01 4.47
N THR A 122 -12.83 14.95 3.32
CA THR A 122 -13.22 15.66 2.10
C THR A 122 -13.95 14.78 1.09
N ASN A 123 -14.29 13.54 1.46
CA ASN A 123 -14.92 12.54 0.61
C ASN A 123 -14.15 12.26 -0.70
N LYS A 124 -12.82 12.39 -0.66
CA LYS A 124 -11.88 12.24 -1.79
C LYS A 124 -11.13 10.91 -1.82
N LEU A 125 -11.50 9.94 -0.97
CA LEU A 125 -11.01 8.56 -1.09
C LEU A 125 -11.35 8.03 -2.48
N ASP A 126 -10.34 7.48 -3.17
CA ASP A 126 -10.51 6.88 -4.48
C ASP A 126 -11.32 5.58 -4.40
N LYS A 127 -11.70 5.03 -5.56
CA LYS A 127 -12.52 3.82 -5.61
C LYS A 127 -11.83 2.66 -4.90
N GLU A 128 -10.51 2.51 -5.04
CA GLU A 128 -9.78 1.39 -4.44
C GLU A 128 -9.68 1.48 -2.92
N LEU A 129 -9.29 2.63 -2.38
CA LEU A 129 -9.20 2.83 -0.93
C LEU A 129 -10.54 2.58 -0.22
N ARG A 130 -11.67 2.88 -0.89
CA ARG A 130 -13.01 2.67 -0.32
C ARG A 130 -13.34 1.21 -0.03
N TRP A 131 -12.75 0.26 -0.74
CA TRP A 131 -12.94 -1.17 -0.46
C TRP A 131 -11.73 -1.82 0.21
N MET A 132 -10.52 -1.31 0.01
CA MET A 132 -9.32 -1.80 0.72
C MET A 132 -9.41 -1.55 2.22
N LEU A 133 -9.84 -0.35 2.63
CA LEU A 133 -9.85 0.06 4.03
C LEU A 133 -10.79 -0.77 4.92
N PRO A 134 -12.06 -1.00 4.55
CA PRO A 134 -12.94 -1.88 5.34
C PRO A 134 -12.39 -3.30 5.44
N HIS A 135 -11.76 -3.81 4.37
CA HIS A 135 -11.10 -5.12 4.42
C HIS A 135 -9.92 -5.14 5.39
N TYR A 136 -9.04 -4.14 5.35
CA TYR A 136 -7.93 -4.04 6.29
C TYR A 136 -8.41 -3.94 7.75
N TYR A 137 -9.49 -3.20 7.98
CA TYR A 137 -10.14 -3.12 9.28
C TYR A 137 -10.71 -4.47 9.73
N ALA A 138 -11.35 -5.22 8.83
CA ALA A 138 -11.90 -6.54 9.15
C ALA A 138 -10.82 -7.58 9.51
N VAL A 139 -9.61 -7.45 8.96
CA VAL A 139 -8.49 -8.39 9.22
C VAL A 139 -7.70 -8.01 10.47
N ALA A 140 -7.48 -6.71 10.70
CA ALA A 140 -6.65 -6.23 11.80
C ALA A 140 -7.27 -4.97 12.43
N ASP A 141 -8.45 -5.12 13.03
CA ASP A 141 -9.17 -4.03 13.70
C ASP A 141 -8.33 -3.37 14.80
N TYR A 142 -7.57 -4.18 15.56
CA TYR A 142 -6.67 -3.71 16.61
C TYR A 142 -5.61 -2.71 16.11
N PHE A 143 -5.14 -2.83 14.86
CA PHE A 143 -4.21 -1.85 14.27
C PHE A 143 -4.89 -0.48 14.17
N PHE A 144 -6.14 -0.46 13.74
CA PHE A 144 -6.91 0.76 13.59
C PHE A 144 -7.35 1.34 14.94
N ASP A 145 -7.74 0.48 15.88
CA ASP A 145 -8.15 0.93 17.21
C ASP A 145 -7.00 1.66 17.93
N LEU A 146 -5.76 1.16 17.82
CA LEU A 146 -4.57 1.81 18.36
C LEU A 146 -4.33 3.20 17.74
N ILE A 147 -4.28 3.31 16.41
CA ILE A 147 -4.03 4.61 15.75
C ILE A 147 -5.18 5.60 15.96
N PHE A 148 -6.38 5.11 16.26
CA PHE A 148 -7.52 5.95 16.52
C PHE A 148 -7.45 6.65 17.87
N GLU A 149 -6.75 6.09 18.86
CA GLU A 149 -6.49 6.77 20.14
C GLU A 149 -5.75 8.09 19.94
N ASP A 150 -4.84 8.13 18.96
CA ASP A 150 -4.01 9.31 18.63
C ASP A 150 -4.70 10.33 17.70
N GLY A 151 -5.88 9.97 17.16
CA GLY A 151 -6.78 10.89 16.47
C GLY A 151 -6.77 10.81 14.94
N LEU A 152 -7.84 10.25 14.35
CA LEU A 152 -8.15 10.23 12.90
C LEU A 152 -9.68 10.14 12.72
N PRO A 153 -10.43 11.22 13.06
CA PRO A 153 -11.88 11.13 13.28
C PRO A 153 -12.67 10.81 12.00
N ALA A 154 -12.24 11.32 10.84
CA ALA A 154 -12.94 11.09 9.59
C ALA A 154 -12.72 9.66 9.08
N LEU A 155 -11.50 9.14 9.22
CA LEU A 155 -11.20 7.75 8.91
C LEU A 155 -11.94 6.79 9.85
N ARG A 156 -11.99 7.09 11.15
CA ARG A 156 -12.77 6.32 12.13
C ARG A 156 -14.25 6.29 11.76
N GLN A 157 -14.83 7.44 11.43
CA GLN A 157 -16.22 7.51 11.00
C GLN A 157 -16.45 6.68 9.72
N PHE A 158 -15.58 6.83 8.72
CA PHE A 158 -15.66 6.08 7.48
C PHE A 158 -15.68 4.55 7.71
N LEU A 159 -14.79 4.03 8.57
CA LEU A 159 -14.75 2.60 8.88
C LEU A 159 -15.96 2.14 9.70
N ALA A 160 -16.43 2.95 10.65
CA ALA A 160 -17.62 2.63 11.45
C ALA A 160 -18.87 2.45 10.57
N GLU A 161 -19.03 3.28 9.53
CA GLU A 161 -20.11 3.18 8.55
C GLU A 161 -20.00 1.93 7.64
N LYS A 162 -18.83 1.28 7.61
CA LYS A 162 -18.49 0.17 6.72
C LYS A 162 -18.20 -1.15 7.45
N LYS A 163 -18.49 -1.23 8.76
CA LYS A 163 -18.22 -2.39 9.61
C LYS A 163 -18.82 -3.71 9.08
N ASN A 164 -19.95 -3.64 8.36
CA ASN A 164 -20.65 -4.81 7.81
C ASN A 164 -20.48 -4.96 6.29
N MET A 165 -19.45 -4.36 5.70
CA MET A 165 -19.21 -4.49 4.26
C MET A 165 -18.80 -5.92 3.93
N THR A 166 -19.37 -6.47 2.86
CA THR A 166 -18.98 -7.76 2.32
C THR A 166 -17.59 -7.69 1.70
N PHE A 167 -16.91 -8.84 1.61
CA PHE A 167 -15.62 -8.92 0.94
C PHE A 167 -15.73 -8.40 -0.52
N PRO A 168 -14.80 -7.56 -1.00
CA PRO A 168 -14.97 -6.80 -2.24
C PRO A 168 -14.61 -7.61 -3.49
N CYS A 169 -15.31 -8.71 -3.74
CA CYS A 169 -14.98 -9.62 -4.85
C CYS A 169 -15.12 -8.96 -6.22
N GLU A 170 -16.20 -8.21 -6.47
CA GLU A 170 -16.42 -7.55 -7.76
C GLU A 170 -15.34 -6.49 -8.03
N GLU A 171 -15.00 -5.68 -7.03
CA GLU A 171 -13.96 -4.67 -7.14
C GLU A 171 -12.57 -5.30 -7.30
N LEU A 172 -12.27 -6.37 -6.56
CA LEU A 172 -11.00 -7.06 -6.65
C LEU A 172 -10.80 -7.72 -8.03
N LEU A 173 -11.82 -8.38 -8.56
CA LEU A 173 -11.77 -9.03 -9.88
C LEU A 173 -11.63 -8.01 -11.03
N SER A 174 -12.23 -6.82 -10.88
CA SER A 174 -12.14 -5.75 -11.87
C SER A 174 -10.88 -4.88 -11.77
N SER A 175 -10.06 -5.05 -10.73
CA SER A 175 -8.85 -4.26 -10.48
C SER A 175 -7.61 -4.84 -11.16
N THR A 176 -6.70 -3.96 -11.61
CA THR A 176 -5.36 -4.34 -12.12
C THR A 176 -4.36 -4.30 -10.99
N LEU A 177 -3.74 -5.44 -10.66
CA LEU A 177 -2.85 -5.58 -9.51
C LEU A 177 -1.37 -5.65 -9.92
N GLU A 178 -1.07 -5.73 -11.22
CA GLU A 178 0.27 -5.96 -11.74
C GLU A 178 1.23 -4.83 -11.36
N GLY A 179 2.45 -5.21 -10.96
CA GLY A 179 3.51 -4.23 -10.66
C GLY A 179 3.33 -3.46 -9.36
N ARG A 180 2.52 -3.98 -8.42
CA ARG A 180 2.25 -3.35 -7.12
C ARG A 180 2.97 -4.00 -5.93
N GLY A 181 4.09 -4.68 -6.17
CA GLY A 181 4.93 -5.24 -5.10
C GLY A 181 4.20 -6.31 -4.28
N GLN A 182 4.43 -6.33 -2.97
CA GLN A 182 3.75 -7.28 -2.08
C GLN A 182 2.24 -7.07 -2.00
N MET A 183 1.76 -5.86 -2.26
CA MET A 183 0.32 -5.57 -2.30
C MET A 183 -0.37 -6.38 -3.42
N ALA A 184 0.30 -6.55 -4.55
CA ALA A 184 -0.19 -7.37 -5.65
C ALA A 184 -0.31 -8.84 -5.23
N ASP A 185 0.77 -9.40 -4.66
CA ASP A 185 0.82 -10.80 -4.22
C ASP A 185 -0.31 -11.10 -3.21
N TYR A 186 -0.53 -10.20 -2.25
CA TYR A 186 -1.58 -10.32 -1.24
C TYR A 186 -2.99 -10.36 -1.86
N TRP A 187 -3.33 -9.35 -2.66
CA TRP A 187 -4.66 -9.27 -3.26
C TRP A 187 -4.89 -10.40 -4.27
N GLN A 188 -3.85 -10.85 -4.96
CA GLN A 188 -3.91 -11.99 -5.87
C GLN A 188 -4.16 -13.31 -5.14
N SER A 189 -3.60 -13.51 -3.94
CA SER A 189 -3.90 -14.72 -3.14
C SER A 189 -5.35 -14.77 -2.66
N LEU A 190 -5.97 -13.60 -2.47
CA LEU A 190 -7.39 -13.53 -2.10
C LEU A 190 -8.32 -13.68 -3.30
N ARG A 191 -7.87 -13.33 -4.52
CA ARG A 191 -8.69 -13.40 -5.73
C ARG A 191 -9.25 -14.81 -5.99
N GLN A 192 -8.47 -15.85 -5.68
CA GLN A 192 -8.91 -17.24 -5.82
C GLN A 192 -10.20 -17.54 -5.02
N HIS A 193 -10.35 -16.94 -3.84
CA HIS A 193 -11.55 -17.10 -3.01
C HIS A 193 -12.79 -16.46 -3.65
N CYS A 194 -12.62 -15.45 -4.50
CA CYS A 194 -13.74 -14.80 -5.19
C CYS A 194 -14.17 -15.56 -6.44
N GLU A 195 -13.24 -16.25 -7.11
CA GLU A 195 -13.54 -17.06 -8.29
C GLU A 195 -14.34 -18.32 -7.94
N GLU A 196 -14.30 -18.78 -6.69
CA GLU A 196 -15.07 -19.93 -6.20
C GLU A 196 -16.50 -19.57 -5.75
N VAL A 197 -16.79 -18.28 -5.57
CA VAL A 197 -18.06 -17.78 -5.01
C VAL A 197 -18.98 -17.19 -6.09
N VAL A 198 -18.45 -16.93 -7.29
CA VAL A 198 -19.17 -16.42 -8.48
C VAL A 198 -19.52 -17.57 -9.42
#